data_AF-A0A1I2V2Q7-F1
#
_entry.id   AF-A0A1I2V2Q7-F1
#
_cell.length_a   1.000
_cell.length_b   1.000
_cell.length_c   1.000
_cell.angle_alpha   90.00
_cell.angle_beta   90.00
_cell.angle_gamma   90.00
#
_symmetry.space_group_name_H-M   'P 1'
#
loop_
_entity.id
_entity.type
_entity.pdbx_description
1 polymer ?
#
loop_
_entity_poly.entity_id
_entity_poly.type
_entity_poly.pdbx_seq_one_letter_code
_entity_poly.pdbx_strand_id
1 'polypeptide(L)'
;MTVQGTGQEMGPAPDPRGIEAPASISVDASSVDAARVRAPTTLAESLITEAGWTRGNFGHDGPNPPYLRIGGKLWLTLTEFEPCFSSFHRDRLLFRSKVSMTDHLSHYDQIMVDPLAFEDRFGPRQGTDATFPFGAWLSIREVRFTGIELLGKRHGPVRLPLEPLAVASAIWLRHTGRTGPAPA
;
A
#
# COMPACT_ATOMS: atom_id res chain seq x y z
N MET A 1 -17.41 -75.44 12.83
CA MET A 1 -17.13 -76.45 11.80
C MET A 1 -18.30 -76.47 10.83
N THR A 2 -18.03 -76.83 9.56
CA THR A 2 -18.96 -77.01 8.42
C THR A 2 -19.51 -75.69 7.81
N VAL A 3 -19.62 -75.42 6.50
CA VAL A 3 -19.54 -76.18 5.22
C VAL A 3 -19.09 -75.22 4.08
N GLN A 4 -18.56 -75.84 3.02
CA GLN A 4 -18.23 -75.45 1.64
C GLN A 4 -19.24 -74.60 0.84
N GLY A 5 -18.79 -74.13 -0.34
CA GLY A 5 -19.60 -74.09 -1.57
C GLY A 5 -19.27 -72.91 -2.51
N THR A 6 -18.55 -73.11 -3.63
CA THR A 6 -19.08 -73.15 -5.03
C THR A 6 -19.69 -71.80 -5.49
N GLY A 7 -19.14 -71.03 -6.44
CA GLY A 7 -18.73 -71.42 -7.79
C GLY A 7 -19.94 -71.41 -8.74
N GLN A 8 -20.14 -70.34 -9.54
CA GLN A 8 -20.77 -70.24 -10.87
C GLN A 8 -20.96 -68.74 -11.22
N GLU A 9 -20.36 -68.16 -12.25
CA GLU A 9 -20.51 -68.31 -13.72
C GLU A 9 -21.61 -67.41 -14.34
N MET A 10 -21.11 -66.34 -14.99
CA MET A 10 -21.48 -65.78 -16.30
C MET A 10 -22.95 -65.46 -16.68
N GLY A 11 -23.19 -64.18 -16.99
CA GLY A 11 -24.25 -63.71 -17.89
C GLY A 11 -23.81 -62.41 -18.59
N PRO A 12 -23.98 -62.26 -19.92
CA PRO A 12 -23.49 -61.12 -20.69
C PRO A 12 -24.46 -59.92 -20.72
N ALA A 13 -23.91 -58.80 -21.21
CA ALA A 13 -24.43 -57.42 -21.28
C ALA A 13 -25.83 -57.24 -21.91
N PRO A 14 -26.47 -56.05 -21.76
CA PRO A 14 -26.20 -54.99 -22.72
C PRO A 14 -26.16 -53.56 -22.14
N ASP A 15 -25.24 -52.78 -22.73
CA ASP A 15 -25.24 -51.31 -22.77
C ASP A 15 -26.44 -50.83 -23.62
N PRO A 16 -27.14 -49.77 -23.20
CA PRO A 16 -27.37 -48.73 -24.18
C PRO A 16 -27.30 -47.32 -23.58
N ARG A 17 -26.31 -46.57 -24.08
CA ARG A 17 -26.42 -45.17 -24.53
C ARG A 17 -26.62 -44.12 -23.44
N GLY A 18 -25.55 -43.33 -23.30
CA GLY A 18 -25.64 -41.89 -23.44
C GLY A 18 -25.95 -41.14 -22.16
N ILE A 19 -24.90 -40.54 -21.59
CA ILE A 19 -24.84 -39.11 -21.25
C ILE A 19 -23.34 -38.80 -21.20
N GLU A 20 -22.84 -38.12 -22.22
CA GLU A 20 -21.53 -37.48 -22.17
C GLU A 20 -21.53 -36.47 -21.02
N ALA A 21 -20.71 -36.72 -20.01
CA ALA A 21 -20.39 -35.71 -19.03
C ALA A 21 -19.60 -34.60 -19.73
N PRO A 22 -20.02 -33.32 -19.66
CA PRO A 22 -19.32 -32.25 -20.33
C PRO A 22 -17.92 -32.11 -19.73
N ALA A 23 -16.93 -32.09 -20.62
CA ALA A 23 -15.56 -31.74 -20.31
C ALA A 23 -15.53 -30.43 -19.52
N SER A 24 -15.04 -30.49 -18.28
CA SER A 24 -14.71 -29.32 -17.50
C SER A 24 -13.56 -28.59 -18.18
N ILE A 25 -13.89 -27.67 -19.07
CA ILE A 25 -13.00 -26.59 -19.48
C ILE A 25 -12.89 -25.70 -18.26
N SER A 26 -11.95 -26.03 -17.37
CA SER A 26 -11.48 -25.10 -16.36
C SER A 26 -10.73 -24.00 -17.09
N VAL A 27 -11.46 -22.94 -17.44
CA VAL A 27 -10.89 -21.67 -17.86
C VAL A 27 -10.13 -21.14 -16.66
N ASP A 28 -8.80 -21.20 -16.75
CA ASP A 28 -7.89 -20.67 -15.74
C ASP A 28 -7.92 -19.13 -15.79
N ALA A 29 -8.98 -18.56 -15.23
CA ALA A 29 -9.23 -17.13 -15.14
C ALA A 29 -8.82 -16.55 -13.78
N SER A 30 -7.87 -17.16 -13.08
CA SER A 30 -7.41 -16.69 -11.75
C SER A 30 -5.97 -16.17 -11.72
N SER A 31 -5.24 -16.20 -12.83
CA SER A 31 -3.84 -15.76 -12.85
C SER A 31 -3.61 -14.26 -13.16
N VAL A 32 -4.66 -13.46 -13.40
CA VAL A 32 -4.50 -12.06 -13.85
C VAL A 32 -4.64 -11.02 -12.72
N ASP A 33 -5.19 -11.38 -11.55
CA ASP A 33 -5.49 -10.38 -10.50
C ASP A 33 -4.58 -10.42 -9.26
N ALA A 34 -3.77 -11.46 -9.10
CA ALA A 34 -2.82 -11.55 -7.97
C ALA A 34 -1.57 -10.65 -8.16
N ALA A 35 -1.28 -10.24 -9.40
CA ALA A 35 -0.06 -9.48 -9.72
C ALA A 35 -0.09 -8.01 -9.28
N ARG A 36 -1.26 -7.47 -8.87
CA ARG A 36 -1.41 -6.04 -8.54
C ARG A 36 -1.46 -5.72 -7.05
N VAL A 37 -1.57 -6.72 -6.17
CA VAL A 37 -1.48 -6.50 -4.72
C VAL A 37 -0.02 -6.67 -4.30
N ARG A 38 0.77 -5.62 -4.46
CA ARG A 38 2.11 -5.58 -3.86
C ARG A 38 1.97 -5.58 -2.33
N ALA A 39 2.91 -6.24 -1.65
CA ALA A 39 3.00 -6.18 -0.20
C ALA A 39 3.09 -4.71 0.27
N PRO A 40 2.47 -4.35 1.40
CA PRO A 40 2.65 -3.03 1.99
C PRO A 40 4.13 -2.69 2.14
N THR A 41 4.49 -1.45 1.84
CA THR A 41 5.85 -0.91 1.92
C THR A 41 5.85 0.31 2.84
N THR A 42 6.96 0.58 3.53
CA THR A 42 7.06 1.84 4.28
C THR A 42 7.27 3.02 3.33
N LEU A 43 6.89 4.23 3.76
CA LEU A 43 7.19 5.45 3.00
C LEU A 43 8.70 5.61 2.82
N ALA A 44 9.50 5.25 3.83
CA ALA A 44 10.96 5.21 3.72
C ALA A 44 11.44 4.28 2.59
N GLU A 45 10.98 3.03 2.56
CA GLU A 45 11.35 2.05 1.53
C GLU A 45 10.89 2.52 0.15
N SER A 46 9.67 3.01 0.00
CA SER A 46 9.18 3.52 -1.29
C SER A 46 10.04 4.64 -1.84
N LEU A 47 10.49 5.58 -1.01
CA LEU A 47 11.36 6.67 -1.42
C LEU A 47 12.74 6.15 -1.84
N ILE A 48 13.25 5.10 -1.18
CA ILE A 48 14.52 4.45 -1.55
C ILE A 48 14.39 3.74 -2.89
N THR A 49 13.37 2.90 -3.04
CA THR A 49 13.24 2.01 -4.20
C THR A 49 12.69 2.70 -5.44
N GLU A 50 11.86 3.74 -5.27
CA GLU A 50 11.13 4.38 -6.38
C GLU A 50 11.58 5.81 -6.65
N ALA A 51 11.99 6.55 -5.61
CA ALA A 51 12.43 7.95 -5.75
C ALA A 51 13.96 8.12 -5.76
N GLY A 52 14.71 7.01 -5.72
CA GLY A 52 16.16 6.99 -5.76
C GLY A 52 16.84 7.58 -4.52
N TRP A 53 16.11 7.65 -3.40
CA TRP A 53 16.72 8.04 -2.12
C TRP A 53 17.63 6.91 -1.61
N THR A 54 18.61 7.32 -0.83
CA THR A 54 19.48 6.43 -0.06
C THR A 54 19.14 6.57 1.42
N ARG A 55 19.66 5.66 2.27
CA ARG A 55 19.50 5.78 3.72
C ARG A 55 19.97 7.13 4.26
N GLY A 56 21.01 7.72 3.67
CA GLY A 56 21.52 9.03 4.07
C GLY A 56 20.53 10.18 3.82
N ASN A 57 19.55 10.03 2.93
CA ASN A 57 18.51 11.04 2.74
C ASN A 57 17.58 11.17 3.97
N PHE A 58 17.56 10.16 4.82
CA PHE A 58 16.86 10.12 6.10
C PHE A 58 17.84 10.31 7.26
N GLY A 59 18.94 11.04 7.06
CA GLY A 59 19.93 11.40 8.09
C GLY A 59 20.78 10.25 8.64
N HIS A 60 21.36 10.49 9.83
CA HIS A 60 22.52 9.72 10.30
C HIS A 60 22.19 8.31 10.81
N ASP A 61 20.96 8.03 11.25
CA ASP A 61 20.60 6.71 11.81
C ASP A 61 19.80 5.81 10.83
N GLY A 62 19.52 6.28 9.60
CA GLY A 62 18.81 5.50 8.58
C GLY A 62 17.27 5.63 8.68
N PRO A 63 16.47 4.66 8.17
CA PRO A 63 15.01 4.83 8.08
C PRO A 63 14.31 4.96 9.44
N ASN A 64 15.01 4.68 10.53
CA ASN A 64 14.74 5.23 11.85
C ASN A 64 15.91 6.15 12.24
N PRO A 65 15.66 7.21 12.99
CA PRO A 65 15.48 8.61 12.56
C PRO A 65 16.66 9.25 11.75
N PRO A 66 16.49 10.41 11.06
CA PRO A 66 15.44 11.41 11.24
C PRO A 66 14.57 11.76 10.02
N TYR A 67 13.33 12.15 10.37
CA TYR A 67 12.51 13.24 9.83
C TYR A 67 12.39 13.35 8.31
N LEU A 68 11.23 12.93 7.78
CA LEU A 68 10.73 13.54 6.54
C LEU A 68 10.51 15.02 6.83
N ARG A 69 11.38 15.85 6.25
CA ARG A 69 11.13 17.27 6.23
C ARG A 69 10.12 17.52 5.14
N ILE A 70 9.00 18.12 5.49
CA ILE A 70 8.06 18.59 4.49
C ILE A 70 8.45 20.00 4.16
N GLY A 71 9.00 20.16 2.95
CA GLY A 71 9.25 21.47 2.36
C GLY A 71 8.28 21.71 1.22
N GLY A 72 8.22 22.92 0.71
CA GLY A 72 7.60 23.18 -0.59
C GLY A 72 8.64 23.31 -1.70
N LYS A 73 8.28 22.91 -2.91
CA LYS A 73 8.88 23.47 -4.13
C LYS A 73 8.01 24.63 -4.58
N LEU A 74 8.63 25.76 -4.92
CA LEU A 74 8.07 26.58 -5.99
C LEU A 74 8.37 25.82 -7.27
N TRP A 75 7.33 25.42 -8.01
CA TRP A 75 7.55 25.01 -9.38
C TRP A 75 8.11 26.20 -10.17
N LEU A 76 8.82 25.92 -11.26
CA LEU A 76 9.45 26.92 -12.14
C LEU A 76 8.45 27.91 -12.78
N THR A 77 7.16 27.73 -12.53
CA THR A 77 6.10 28.72 -12.72
C THR A 77 5.87 29.42 -11.38
N LEU A 78 6.14 30.73 -11.32
CA LEU A 78 6.12 31.61 -10.14
C LEU A 78 4.77 31.66 -9.36
N THR A 79 3.83 30.76 -9.63
CA THR A 79 2.44 30.75 -9.16
C THR A 79 2.05 29.47 -8.41
N GLU A 80 2.79 28.37 -8.54
CA GLU A 80 2.39 27.08 -7.98
C GLU A 80 3.41 26.57 -6.95
N PHE A 81 2.95 26.48 -5.71
CA PHE A 81 3.66 25.83 -4.62
C PHE A 81 3.21 24.36 -4.64
N GLU A 82 4.11 23.40 -4.42
CA GLU A 82 3.72 21.99 -4.14
C GLU A 82 4.39 21.41 -2.87
N PRO A 83 3.67 20.67 -1.99
CA PRO A 83 4.28 19.97 -0.86
C PRO A 83 5.19 18.83 -1.33
N CYS A 84 6.38 18.74 -0.75
CA CYS A 84 7.41 17.79 -1.13
C CYS A 84 8.02 17.11 0.10
N PHE A 85 8.35 15.83 -0.04
CA PHE A 85 9.31 15.20 0.85
C PHE A 85 10.69 15.79 0.56
N SER A 86 11.34 16.34 1.57
CA SER A 86 12.67 16.92 1.50
C SER A 86 13.66 16.02 2.23
N SER A 87 14.75 15.71 1.56
CA SER A 87 15.91 15.02 2.13
C SER A 87 16.47 15.80 3.33
N PHE A 88 16.96 15.05 4.33
CA PHE A 88 17.66 15.58 5.51
C PHE A 88 18.92 16.33 5.12
N HIS A 89 19.78 15.70 4.31
CA HIS A 89 20.94 16.36 3.71
C HIS A 89 20.50 17.20 2.50
N ARG A 90 20.78 18.50 2.57
CA ARG A 90 20.69 19.41 1.43
C ARG A 90 22.00 19.34 0.66
N ASP A 91 22.20 18.30 -0.12
CA ASP A 91 23.44 18.22 -0.89
C ASP A 91 23.37 19.08 -2.16
N ARG A 92 24.45 19.85 -2.38
CA ARG A 92 24.57 20.86 -3.45
C ARG A 92 24.92 20.26 -4.81
N LEU A 93 25.14 18.95 -4.90
CA LEU A 93 25.50 18.29 -6.14
C LEU A 93 24.72 16.97 -6.32
N LEU A 94 23.93 16.93 -7.40
CA LEU A 94 23.42 15.75 -8.13
C LEU A 94 22.29 14.88 -7.53
N PHE A 95 21.85 15.04 -6.28
CA PHE A 95 20.72 14.26 -5.74
C PHE A 95 19.40 15.06 -5.69
N ARG A 96 18.27 14.44 -6.07
CA ARG A 96 16.92 15.03 -5.94
C ARG A 96 16.59 15.22 -4.47
N SER A 97 16.96 16.37 -3.93
CA SER A 97 16.71 16.76 -2.54
C SER A 97 15.23 16.85 -2.18
N LYS A 98 14.34 16.87 -3.18
CA LYS A 98 12.90 16.98 -2.99
C LYS A 98 12.13 16.07 -3.94
N VAL A 99 11.19 15.31 -3.39
CA VAL A 99 10.25 14.42 -4.09
C VAL A 99 8.84 15.01 -3.95
N SER A 100 8.10 15.11 -5.05
CA SER A 100 6.70 15.58 -4.99
C SER A 100 5.88 14.60 -4.15
N MET A 101 5.13 15.10 -3.17
CA MET A 101 4.23 14.25 -2.39
C MET A 101 3.04 13.80 -3.24
N THR A 102 2.52 14.67 -4.10
CA THR A 102 1.39 14.38 -5.00
C THR A 102 1.75 13.24 -5.94
N ASP A 103 2.86 13.38 -6.68
CA ASP A 103 3.32 12.39 -7.64
C ASP A 103 3.63 11.07 -6.95
N HIS A 104 4.41 11.10 -5.86
CA HIS A 104 4.84 9.88 -5.17
C HIS A 104 3.67 9.12 -4.55
N LEU A 105 2.77 9.83 -3.87
CA LEU A 105 1.61 9.19 -3.22
C LEU A 105 0.54 8.76 -4.22
N SER A 106 0.50 9.33 -5.44
CA SER A 106 -0.43 8.91 -6.50
C SER A 106 -0.24 7.46 -6.93
N HIS A 107 0.95 6.88 -6.69
CA HIS A 107 1.21 5.47 -6.96
C HIS A 107 0.47 4.54 -5.99
N TYR A 108 0.01 5.04 -4.84
CA TYR A 108 -0.57 4.25 -3.75
C TYR A 108 -2.05 4.57 -3.54
N ASP A 109 -2.82 3.55 -3.17
CA ASP A 109 -4.25 3.73 -2.91
C ASP A 109 -4.53 4.09 -1.45
N GLN A 110 -3.69 3.56 -0.55
CA GLN A 110 -3.91 3.65 0.89
C GLN A 110 -2.64 3.92 1.65
N ILE A 111 -2.82 4.63 2.76
CA ILE A 111 -1.80 4.97 3.74
C ILE A 111 -2.26 4.48 5.12
N MET A 112 -1.32 4.04 5.93
CA MET A 112 -1.51 3.74 7.34
C MET A 112 -0.41 4.45 8.12
N VAL A 113 -0.78 5.03 9.25
CA VAL A 113 0.14 5.77 10.12
C VAL A 113 0.23 5.03 11.45
N ASP A 114 1.43 4.66 11.84
CA ASP A 114 1.71 4.12 13.16
C ASP A 114 1.79 5.29 14.19
N PRO A 115 1.33 5.10 15.44
CA PRO A 115 1.41 6.13 16.48
C PRO A 115 2.82 6.72 16.65
N LEU A 116 3.87 5.92 16.40
CA LEU A 116 5.27 6.36 16.48
C LEU A 116 5.58 7.55 15.58
N ALA A 117 4.85 7.73 14.47
CA ALA A 117 4.99 8.89 13.60
C ALA A 117 4.65 10.21 14.31
N PHE A 118 3.77 10.17 15.31
CA PHE A 118 3.33 11.33 16.08
C PHE A 118 4.06 11.47 17.41
N GLU A 119 4.43 10.36 18.05
CA GLU A 119 5.02 10.40 19.40
C GLU A 119 6.37 11.12 19.44
N ASP A 120 7.12 11.12 18.35
CA ASP A 120 8.36 11.91 18.26
C ASP A 120 8.09 13.42 18.35
N ARG A 121 7.05 13.91 17.67
CA ARG A 121 6.75 15.35 17.60
C ARG A 121 5.99 15.86 18.82
N PHE A 122 5.03 15.08 19.31
CA PHE A 122 4.10 15.51 20.35
C PHE A 122 4.45 14.93 21.73
N GLY A 123 5.31 13.93 21.79
CA GLY A 123 5.69 13.20 22.98
C GLY A 123 5.00 11.83 23.09
N PRO A 124 5.50 10.96 23.99
CA PRO A 124 5.00 9.59 24.12
C PRO A 124 3.50 9.53 24.42
N ARG A 125 2.79 8.54 23.86
CA ARG A 125 1.35 8.28 24.06
C ARG A 125 0.40 9.37 23.54
N GLN A 126 0.89 10.32 22.75
CA GLN A 126 0.04 11.32 22.10
C GLN A 126 -0.63 10.80 20.82
N GLY A 127 -0.15 9.68 20.27
CA GLY A 127 -0.76 8.98 19.15
C GLY A 127 -2.00 8.19 19.58
N THR A 128 -3.08 8.87 19.95
CA THR A 128 -4.33 8.23 20.37
C THR A 128 -5.38 8.23 19.27
N ASP A 129 -6.33 7.27 19.33
CA ASP A 129 -7.47 7.19 18.40
C ASP A 129 -8.36 8.44 18.40
N ALA A 130 -8.32 9.23 19.48
CA ALA A 130 -9.01 10.52 19.55
C ALA A 130 -8.38 11.59 18.64
N THR A 131 -7.09 11.45 18.33
CA THR A 131 -6.32 12.41 17.51
C THR A 131 -6.35 12.02 16.04
N PHE A 132 -6.13 10.74 15.75
CA PHE A 132 -6.07 10.20 14.40
C PHE A 132 -6.30 8.68 14.45
N PRO A 133 -6.94 8.06 13.45
CA PRO A 133 -7.16 6.61 13.44
C PRO A 133 -5.86 5.87 13.07
N PHE A 134 -4.96 5.76 14.03
CA PHE A 134 -3.68 5.08 13.87
C PHE A 134 -3.87 3.57 13.63
N GLY A 135 -2.93 2.96 12.90
CA GLY A 135 -3.00 1.53 12.54
C GLY A 135 -4.14 1.16 11.58
N ALA A 136 -4.99 2.11 11.19
CA ALA A 136 -6.02 1.90 10.18
C ALA A 136 -5.49 2.23 8.77
N TRP A 137 -5.86 1.42 7.80
CA TRP A 137 -5.65 1.74 6.38
C TRP A 137 -6.69 2.72 5.89
N LEU A 138 -6.24 3.89 5.46
CA LEU A 138 -7.08 4.98 4.98
C LEU A 138 -6.80 5.23 3.50
N SER A 139 -7.85 5.47 2.72
CA SER A 139 -7.70 5.78 1.29
C SER A 139 -7.20 7.20 1.08
N ILE A 140 -6.16 7.35 0.26
CA ILE A 140 -5.61 8.65 -0.11
C ILE A 140 -6.59 9.32 -1.09
N ARG A 141 -6.99 10.56 -0.79
CA ARG A 141 -7.90 11.34 -1.65
C ARG A 141 -7.19 12.48 -2.33
N GLU A 142 -6.46 13.27 -1.56
CA GLU A 142 -5.80 14.47 -2.06
C GLU A 142 -4.59 14.82 -1.20
N VAL A 143 -3.58 15.39 -1.82
CA VAL A 143 -2.43 15.99 -1.13
C VAL A 143 -2.54 17.50 -1.24
N ARG A 144 -2.73 18.17 -0.10
CA ARG A 144 -2.79 19.64 -0.02
C ARG A 144 -1.66 20.14 0.88
N PHE A 145 -1.39 21.45 0.83
CA PHE A 145 -0.47 22.11 1.77
C PHE A 145 -0.83 21.97 3.23
N THR A 146 -2.13 21.84 3.48
CA THR A 146 -2.67 21.84 4.81
C THR A 146 -2.61 20.41 5.38
N GLY A 147 -2.45 19.38 4.55
CA GLY A 147 -2.42 17.97 4.94
C GLY A 147 -2.79 17.04 3.79
N ILE A 148 -2.78 15.75 4.07
CA ILE A 148 -3.28 14.72 3.19
C ILE A 148 -4.72 14.41 3.59
N GLU A 149 -5.64 14.50 2.65
CA GLU A 149 -7.03 14.11 2.84
C GLU A 149 -7.18 12.61 2.67
N LEU A 150 -7.74 11.97 3.70
CA LEU A 150 -7.85 10.53 3.81
C LEU A 150 -9.29 10.12 4.09
N LEU A 151 -9.67 8.91 3.66
CA LEU A 151 -10.99 8.35 3.94
C LEU A 151 -10.87 6.98 4.61
N GLY A 152 -11.38 6.89 5.84
CA GLY A 152 -11.52 5.63 6.57
C GLY A 152 -12.94 5.07 6.46
N LYS A 153 -13.08 3.75 6.25
CA LYS A 153 -14.42 3.10 6.19
C LYS A 153 -15.26 3.34 7.45
N ARG A 154 -14.62 3.40 8.62
CA ARG A 154 -15.28 3.57 9.93
C ARG A 154 -15.17 4.98 10.51
N HIS A 155 -14.24 5.79 9.98
CA HIS A 155 -13.88 7.09 10.55
C HIS A 155 -14.38 8.27 9.71
N GLY A 156 -14.84 8.00 8.47
CA GLY A 156 -15.18 9.07 7.55
C GLY A 156 -13.94 9.81 7.04
N PRO A 157 -14.11 11.05 6.53
CA PRO A 157 -12.99 11.86 6.07
C PRO A 157 -12.13 12.30 7.26
N VAL A 158 -10.83 12.06 7.16
CA VAL A 158 -9.83 12.46 8.16
C VAL A 158 -8.69 13.14 7.44
N ARG A 159 -8.07 14.13 8.08
CA ARG A 159 -6.91 14.81 7.53
C ARG A 159 -5.66 14.47 8.32
N LEU A 160 -4.67 13.92 7.63
CA LEU A 160 -3.33 13.72 8.16
C LEU A 160 -2.56 15.04 7.98
N PRO A 161 -2.16 15.74 9.05
CA PRO A 161 -1.37 16.95 8.89
C PRO A 161 0.00 16.58 8.32
N LEU A 162 0.69 17.56 7.76
CA LEU A 162 2.03 17.37 7.20
C LEU A 162 3.08 17.23 8.32
N GLU A 163 3.09 18.13 9.30
CA GLU A 163 4.11 18.10 10.39
C GLU A 163 4.22 16.76 11.17
N PRO A 164 3.16 15.96 11.34
CA PRO A 164 3.24 14.62 11.93
C PRO A 164 3.85 13.52 11.06
N LEU A 165 4.24 13.76 9.80
CA LEU A 165 4.91 12.73 8.98
C LEU A 165 6.40 12.54 9.33
N ALA A 166 6.78 12.84 10.57
CA ALA A 166 8.16 12.90 11.00
C ALA A 166 8.89 11.55 10.80
N VAL A 167 8.23 10.42 10.98
CA VAL A 167 8.90 9.11 10.92
C VAL A 167 8.44 8.34 9.68
N ALA A 168 9.24 8.38 8.61
CA ALA A 168 8.92 7.73 7.33
C ALA A 168 8.71 6.22 7.42
N SER A 169 9.46 5.54 8.29
CA SER A 169 9.34 4.10 8.55
C SER A 169 8.07 3.73 9.33
N ALA A 170 7.47 4.70 10.02
CA ALA A 170 6.21 4.55 10.75
C ALA A 170 4.99 4.85 9.87
N ILE A 171 5.20 5.11 8.58
CA ILE A 171 4.14 5.35 7.60
C ILE A 171 4.20 4.23 6.58
N TRP A 172 3.07 3.58 6.36
CA TRP A 172 2.94 2.45 5.46
C TRP A 172 2.05 2.82 4.29
N LEU A 173 2.39 2.30 3.11
CA LEU A 173 1.70 2.52 1.85
C LEU A 173 1.36 1.18 1.22
N ARG A 174 0.22 1.11 0.52
CA ARG A 174 -0.13 -0.09 -0.26
C ARG A 174 -0.99 0.22 -1.46
N HIS A 175 -0.97 -0.71 -2.41
CA HIS A 175 -1.95 -0.81 -3.48
C HIS A 175 -3.09 -1.72 -3.04
N THR A 176 -4.31 -1.36 -3.43
CA THR A 176 -5.52 -2.14 -3.18
C THR A 176 -5.96 -2.93 -4.39
N GLY A 177 -5.18 -2.92 -5.48
CA GLY A 177 -5.53 -3.58 -6.74
C GLY A 177 -6.80 -3.00 -7.38
N ARG A 178 -7.33 -1.89 -6.87
CA ARG A 178 -8.59 -1.30 -7.35
C ARG A 178 -8.32 -0.61 -8.69
N THR A 179 -8.66 -1.27 -9.78
CA THR A 179 -8.99 -0.58 -11.03
C THR A 179 -10.22 0.29 -10.78
N GLY A 180 -10.01 1.56 -10.46
CA GLY A 180 -11.06 2.57 -10.62
C GLY A 180 -11.37 2.76 -12.10
N PRO A 181 -12.61 3.12 -12.48
CA PRO A 181 -12.91 3.50 -13.85
C PRO A 181 -12.06 4.73 -14.22
N ALA A 182 -11.57 4.75 -15.46
CA ALA A 182 -10.85 5.90 -16.01
C ALA A 182 -11.67 7.19 -15.83
N PRO A 183 -11.03 8.33 -15.54
CA PRO A 183 -11.75 9.61 -15.51
C PRO A 183 -12.38 9.85 -16.89
N ALA A 184 -13.65 10.24 -16.87
CA ALA A 184 -14.42 10.65 -18.04
C ALA A 184 -13.91 11.97 -18.62
#